data_AF-A0A7S2J2F9-F1
#
_entry.id   AF-A0A7S2J2F9-F1
#
_cell.length_a   1.000
_cell.length_b   1.000
_cell.length_c   1.000
_cell.angle_alpha   90.00
_cell.angle_beta   90.00
_cell.angle_gamma   90.00
#
_symmetry.space_group_name_H-M   'P 1'
#
loop_
_entity.id
_entity.type
_entity.pdbx_description
1 polymer ?
#
loop_
_entity_poly.entity_id
_entity_poly.type
_entity_poly.pdbx_seq_one_letter_code
_entity_poly.pdbx_strand_id
1 'polypeptide(L)'
;TRDSPYPYLPCMELVLVLASLMFVVGSFCFLPGPWEDIRLGDILFILGSFIYLGKSVISIRELCGTHGSHVLKVGEHGADFFENVCYFVACIVFTAGCVLWWPGIYPDKHAHLTGQIIASWCFIVGSLGFVVASFCNAMLLSKSKMFRLIPGRSGEMVYTLAFTSLLFSQLGGVFFTTGSYMYRPGFNNHCERHIRQGWSEIAASNAKFDNVTVIISRLANEFNITAAAAEKLMPQTDWCIDVESYGTWLYIVGSCCYLVQSLLYYVIAILKERADGKYAKDGSSSSGDSDDESVMSNDNFDGSPMGPLEGDFRQFNK
;
A
#
# COMPACT_ATOMS: atom_id res chain seq x y z
N THR A 1 15.04 35.76 5.77
CA THR A 1 15.09 34.28 5.87
C THR A 1 13.73 33.75 5.51
N ARG A 2 13.63 33.00 4.41
CA ARG A 2 12.37 32.37 4.04
C ARG A 2 12.38 31.02 4.76
N ASP A 3 11.59 30.88 5.82
CA ASP A 3 11.51 29.61 6.55
C ASP A 3 11.19 28.50 5.54
N SER A 4 11.88 27.37 5.66
CA SER A 4 11.58 26.21 4.81
C SER A 4 10.08 25.95 4.93
N PRO A 5 9.35 25.82 3.81
CA PRO A 5 7.90 25.65 3.86
C PRO A 5 7.46 24.38 4.61
N TYR A 6 8.38 23.44 4.89
CA TYR A 6 8.08 22.15 5.49
C TYR A 6 9.09 21.73 6.58
N PRO A 7 9.15 22.42 7.74
CA PRO A 7 10.12 22.11 8.80
C PRO A 7 9.88 20.75 9.46
N TYR A 8 8.71 20.15 9.28
CA TYR A 8 8.32 18.88 9.90
C TYR A 8 8.37 17.68 8.94
N LEU A 9 8.87 17.87 7.71
CA LEU A 9 8.84 16.83 6.68
C LEU A 9 9.53 15.52 7.11
N PRO A 10 10.76 15.51 7.66
CA PRO A 10 11.41 14.26 8.07
C PRO A 10 10.68 13.55 9.21
N CYS A 11 10.12 14.30 10.15
CA CYS A 11 9.36 13.74 11.26
C CYS A 11 8.08 13.06 10.78
N MET A 12 7.36 13.67 9.84
CA MET A 12 6.16 13.07 9.24
C MET A 12 6.50 11.77 8.48
N GLU A 13 7.58 11.77 7.70
CA GLU A 13 8.01 10.56 6.97
C GLU A 13 8.47 9.45 7.94
N LEU A 14 9.12 9.80 9.06
CA LEU A 14 9.47 8.83 10.10
C LEU A 14 8.22 8.16 10.71
N VAL A 15 7.15 8.94 10.96
CA VAL A 15 5.88 8.41 11.45
C VAL A 15 5.26 7.41 10.44
N LEU A 16 5.39 7.67 9.14
CA LEU A 16 4.95 6.73 8.10
C LEU A 16 5.79 5.45 8.05
N VAL A 17 7.10 5.54 8.26
CA VAL A 17 7.98 4.36 8.41
C VAL A 17 7.51 3.49 9.59
N LEU A 18 7.18 4.11 10.73
CA LEU A 18 6.66 3.39 11.88
C LEU A 18 5.31 2.74 11.57
N ALA A 19 4.38 3.44 10.91
CA ALA A 19 3.11 2.87 10.48
C ALA A 19 3.28 1.70 9.50
N SER A 20 4.21 1.79 8.55
CA SER A 20 4.57 0.68 7.65
C SER A 20 5.11 -0.53 8.42
N LEU A 21 5.95 -0.30 9.43
CA LEU A 21 6.47 -1.36 10.29
C LEU A 21 5.34 -2.05 11.06
N MET A 22 4.34 -1.30 11.52
CA MET A 22 3.14 -1.86 12.17
C MET A 22 2.40 -2.82 11.23
N PHE A 23 2.23 -2.49 9.94
CA PHE A 23 1.62 -3.40 8.97
C PHE A 23 2.47 -4.66 8.74
N VAL A 24 3.80 -4.54 8.68
CA VAL A 24 4.67 -5.72 8.56
C VAL A 24 4.50 -6.64 9.75
N VAL A 25 4.65 -6.12 10.97
CA VAL A 25 4.51 -6.91 12.20
C VAL A 25 3.11 -7.49 12.33
N GLY A 26 2.07 -6.69 12.05
CA GLY A 26 0.68 -7.15 12.08
C GLY A 26 0.42 -8.29 11.09
N SER A 27 1.03 -8.25 9.90
CA SER A 27 0.86 -9.30 8.88
C SER A 27 1.48 -10.62 9.33
N PHE A 28 2.60 -10.57 10.05
CA PHE A 28 3.20 -11.77 10.66
C PHE A 28 2.35 -12.34 11.80
N CYS A 29 1.58 -11.51 12.51
CA CYS A 29 0.69 -11.97 13.58
C CYS A 29 -0.50 -12.79 13.05
N PHE A 30 -0.80 -12.71 11.75
CA PHE A 30 -1.85 -13.49 11.09
C PHE A 30 -1.35 -14.84 10.54
N LEU A 31 -0.04 -15.13 10.58
CA LEU A 31 0.46 -16.43 10.15
C LEU A 31 0.13 -17.51 11.21
N PRO A 32 -0.35 -18.70 10.78
CA PRO A 32 -0.57 -19.79 11.71
C PRO A 32 0.76 -20.24 12.32
N GLY A 33 0.83 -20.31 13.66
CA GLY A 33 2.06 -20.72 14.35
C GLY A 33 2.22 -20.13 15.75
N PRO A 34 3.43 -20.22 16.34
CA PRO A 34 3.67 -19.74 17.71
C PRO A 34 3.56 -18.21 17.87
N TRP A 35 3.54 -17.48 16.76
CA TRP A 35 3.41 -16.01 16.72
C TRP A 35 1.98 -15.55 16.38
N GLU A 36 1.03 -16.47 16.29
CA GLU A 36 -0.35 -16.17 15.95
C GLU A 36 -1.02 -15.38 17.07
N ASP A 37 -1.26 -14.09 16.82
CA ASP A 37 -2.03 -13.21 17.70
C ASP A 37 -2.85 -12.27 16.82
N ILE A 38 -4.01 -12.78 16.37
CA ILE A 38 -4.92 -12.07 15.47
C ILE A 38 -5.31 -10.71 16.06
N ARG A 39 -5.51 -10.61 17.37
CA ARG A 39 -5.90 -9.36 18.03
C ARG A 39 -4.80 -8.32 17.94
N LEU A 40 -3.56 -8.71 18.20
CA LEU A 40 -2.42 -7.80 18.04
C LEU A 40 -2.27 -7.36 16.59
N GLY A 41 -2.42 -8.28 15.63
CA GLY A 41 -2.42 -7.98 14.20
C GLY A 41 -3.45 -6.92 13.82
N ASP A 42 -4.70 -7.10 14.26
CA ASP A 42 -5.80 -6.16 14.01
C ASP A 42 -5.52 -4.77 14.62
N ILE A 43 -5.01 -4.71 15.86
CA ILE A 43 -4.64 -3.44 16.52
C ILE A 43 -3.61 -2.69 15.68
N LEU A 44 -2.56 -3.39 15.23
CA LEU A 44 -1.48 -2.79 14.47
C LEU A 44 -1.97 -2.26 13.12
N PHE A 45 -2.85 -2.99 12.44
CA PHE A 45 -3.47 -2.55 11.18
C PHE A 45 -4.39 -1.33 11.37
N ILE A 46 -5.20 -1.32 12.43
CA ILE A 46 -6.07 -0.17 12.76
C ILE A 46 -5.22 1.07 13.04
N LEU A 47 -4.22 0.97 13.93
CA LEU A 47 -3.38 2.11 14.28
C LEU A 47 -2.57 2.61 13.07
N GLY A 48 -1.97 1.70 12.30
CA GLY A 48 -1.25 2.04 11.08
C GLY A 48 -2.13 2.76 10.07
N SER A 49 -3.34 2.25 9.82
CA SER A 49 -4.28 2.87 8.86
C SER A 49 -4.77 4.26 9.29
N PHE A 50 -5.01 4.47 10.59
CA PHE A 50 -5.32 5.81 11.11
C PHE A 50 -4.17 6.81 10.95
N ILE A 51 -2.91 6.38 11.09
CA ILE A 51 -1.74 7.23 10.86
C ILE A 51 -1.69 7.69 9.40
N TYR A 52 -1.86 6.76 8.44
CA TYR A 52 -1.90 7.08 7.01
C TYR A 52 -3.07 8.02 6.67
N LEU A 53 -4.26 7.78 7.25
CA LEU A 53 -5.41 8.67 7.09
C LEU A 53 -5.11 10.08 7.61
N GLY A 54 -4.51 10.20 8.79
CA GLY A 54 -4.10 11.48 9.38
C GLY A 54 -3.11 12.22 8.48
N LYS A 55 -2.12 11.52 7.91
CA LYS A 55 -1.19 12.11 6.95
C LYS A 55 -1.91 12.61 5.70
N SER A 56 -2.84 11.85 5.14
CA SER A 56 -3.62 12.29 3.96
C SER A 56 -4.43 13.56 4.24
N VAL A 57 -5.02 13.69 5.44
CA VAL A 57 -5.73 14.92 5.85
C VAL A 57 -4.79 16.11 5.91
N ILE A 58 -3.62 15.95 6.51
CA ILE A 58 -2.60 17.01 6.61
C ILE A 58 -2.16 17.43 5.20
N SER A 59 -1.84 16.48 4.31
CA SER A 59 -1.41 16.77 2.94
C SER A 59 -2.46 17.53 2.14
N ILE A 60 -3.74 17.14 2.23
CA ILE A 60 -4.84 17.88 1.57
C ILE A 60 -4.97 19.29 2.14
N ARG A 61 -4.92 19.43 3.47
CA ARG A 61 -5.04 20.72 4.15
C ARG A 61 -3.92 21.68 3.76
N GLU A 62 -2.67 21.20 3.73
CA GLU A 62 -1.52 21.99 3.32
C GLU A 62 -1.65 22.44 1.86
N LEU A 63 -2.01 21.52 0.95
CA LEU A 63 -2.18 21.85 -0.47
C LEU A 63 -3.28 22.91 -0.69
N CYS A 64 -4.42 22.76 0.00
CA CYS A 64 -5.51 23.75 -0.01
C CYS A 64 -5.10 25.09 0.62
N GLY A 65 -4.28 25.07 1.69
CA GLY A 65 -3.81 26.27 2.37
C GLY A 65 -2.82 27.06 1.53
N THR A 66 -1.88 26.39 0.86
CA THR A 66 -0.85 27.04 0.04
C THR A 66 -1.41 27.62 -1.27
N HIS A 67 -2.39 26.97 -1.88
CA HIS A 67 -2.86 27.34 -3.22
C HIS A 67 -4.32 27.88 -3.26
N GLY A 68 -5.09 27.73 -2.18
CA GLY A 68 -6.45 28.24 -2.06
C GLY A 68 -7.40 27.73 -3.16
N SER A 69 -8.27 28.61 -3.68
CA SER A 69 -9.21 28.28 -4.76
C SER A 69 -8.54 28.09 -6.13
N HIS A 70 -7.25 28.37 -6.26
CA HIS A 70 -6.50 28.21 -7.51
C HIS A 70 -6.02 26.77 -7.75
N VAL A 71 -6.09 25.88 -6.75
CA VAL A 71 -5.72 24.45 -6.88
C VAL A 71 -6.37 23.80 -8.10
N LEU A 72 -7.66 24.08 -8.32
CA LEU A 72 -8.43 23.45 -9.41
C LEU A 72 -8.22 24.11 -10.78
N LYS A 73 -7.61 25.30 -10.85
CA LYS A 73 -7.48 26.07 -12.09
C LYS A 73 -6.16 25.79 -12.83
N VAL A 74 -5.14 25.31 -12.13
CA VAL A 74 -3.82 25.03 -12.70
C VAL A 74 -3.68 23.53 -12.89
N GLY A 75 -3.49 23.07 -14.14
CA GLY A 75 -3.53 21.66 -14.49
C GLY A 75 -2.56 20.76 -13.71
N GLU A 76 -1.38 21.27 -13.34
CA GLU A 76 -0.41 20.52 -12.52
C GLU A 76 -0.90 20.38 -11.06
N HIS A 77 -1.28 21.49 -10.41
CA HIS A 77 -1.78 21.46 -9.03
C HIS A 77 -3.10 20.69 -8.87
N GLY A 78 -3.96 20.74 -9.88
CA GLY A 78 -5.22 20.00 -9.87
C GLY A 78 -4.99 18.49 -9.86
N ALA A 79 -3.94 18.02 -10.52
CA ALA A 79 -3.60 16.61 -10.54
C ALA A 79 -2.94 16.16 -9.21
N ASP A 80 -2.07 16.97 -8.62
CA ASP A 80 -1.53 16.70 -7.26
C ASP A 80 -2.67 16.62 -6.23
N PHE A 81 -3.66 17.50 -6.33
CA PHE A 81 -4.85 17.49 -5.47
C PHE A 81 -5.68 16.23 -5.68
N PHE A 82 -5.94 15.87 -6.94
CA PHE A 82 -6.69 14.67 -7.28
C PHE A 82 -6.03 13.40 -6.73
N GLU A 83 -4.71 13.29 -6.86
CA GLU A 83 -3.93 12.18 -6.29
C GLU A 83 -4.13 12.09 -4.77
N ASN A 84 -3.98 13.20 -4.05
CA ASN A 84 -4.16 13.24 -2.60
C ASN A 84 -5.59 12.88 -2.18
N VAL A 85 -6.60 13.29 -2.96
CA VAL A 85 -8.00 12.89 -2.74
C VAL A 85 -8.18 11.39 -2.95
N CYS A 86 -7.59 10.81 -3.99
CA CYS A 86 -7.63 9.36 -4.21
C CYS A 86 -7.00 8.60 -3.03
N TYR A 87 -5.83 9.02 -2.57
CA TYR A 87 -5.20 8.44 -1.37
C TYR A 87 -6.08 8.58 -0.13
N PHE A 88 -6.67 9.75 0.09
CA PHE A 88 -7.53 9.99 1.25
C PHE A 88 -8.77 9.09 1.25
N VAL A 89 -9.46 8.97 0.11
CA VAL A 89 -10.62 8.08 -0.03
C VAL A 89 -10.20 6.62 0.17
N ALA A 90 -9.08 6.20 -0.42
CA ALA A 90 -8.53 4.86 -0.23
C ALA A 90 -8.24 4.57 1.25
N CYS A 91 -7.61 5.51 1.97
CA CYS A 91 -7.36 5.42 3.41
C CYS A 91 -8.65 5.27 4.21
N ILE A 92 -9.70 6.05 3.92
CA ILE A 92 -10.99 5.93 4.62
C ILE A 92 -11.57 4.53 4.45
N VAL A 93 -11.66 4.06 3.20
CA VAL A 93 -12.28 2.75 2.91
C VAL A 93 -11.47 1.63 3.54
N PHE A 94 -10.13 1.68 3.45
CA PHE A 94 -9.26 0.67 4.05
C PHE A 94 -9.33 0.67 5.59
N THR A 95 -9.34 1.85 6.22
CA THR A 95 -9.46 2.00 7.68
C THR A 95 -10.81 1.47 8.17
N ALA A 96 -11.89 1.75 7.44
CA ALA A 96 -13.21 1.19 7.73
C ALA A 96 -13.20 -0.35 7.67
N GLY A 97 -12.50 -0.92 6.69
CA GLY A 97 -12.24 -2.37 6.62
C GLY A 97 -11.54 -2.90 7.88
N CYS A 98 -10.48 -2.23 8.34
CA CYS A 98 -9.74 -2.62 9.55
C CYS A 98 -10.65 -2.63 10.79
N VAL A 99 -11.46 -1.59 10.96
CA VAL A 99 -12.40 -1.49 12.10
C VAL A 99 -13.48 -2.56 12.02
N LEU A 100 -14.09 -2.77 10.85
CA LEU A 100 -15.15 -3.77 10.68
C LEU A 100 -14.64 -5.22 10.81
N TRP A 101 -13.35 -5.48 10.58
CA TRP A 101 -12.75 -6.81 10.75
C TRP A 101 -12.53 -7.18 12.22
N TRP A 102 -12.56 -6.21 13.14
CA TRP A 102 -12.21 -6.41 14.55
C TRP A 102 -13.06 -7.48 15.26
N PRO A 103 -12.44 -8.42 15.99
CA PRO A 103 -13.14 -9.48 16.69
C PRO A 103 -13.96 -8.94 17.87
N GLY A 104 -15.23 -9.34 17.94
CA GLY A 104 -16.13 -9.00 19.06
C GLY A 104 -17.00 -7.75 18.85
N ILE A 105 -16.95 -7.10 17.68
CA ILE A 105 -17.91 -6.03 17.33
C ILE A 105 -19.33 -6.59 17.16
N TYR A 106 -19.46 -7.81 16.63
CA TYR A 106 -20.74 -8.38 16.26
C TYR A 106 -21.25 -9.35 17.34
N PRO A 107 -22.51 -9.22 17.80
CA PRO A 107 -23.06 -10.06 18.87
C PRO A 107 -23.44 -11.46 18.38
N ASP A 108 -23.76 -11.62 17.11
CA ASP A 108 -24.23 -12.86 16.51
C ASP A 108 -23.35 -13.33 15.35
N LYS A 109 -23.39 -14.65 15.08
CA LYS A 109 -22.56 -15.29 14.04
C LYS A 109 -22.89 -14.81 12.62
N HIS A 110 -24.15 -14.47 12.35
CA HIS A 110 -24.55 -14.01 11.02
C HIS A 110 -24.03 -12.60 10.75
N ALA A 111 -24.20 -11.67 11.71
CA ALA A 111 -23.64 -10.33 11.63
C ALA A 111 -22.12 -10.35 11.55
N HIS A 112 -21.45 -11.27 12.26
CA HIS A 112 -20.00 -11.45 12.14
C HIS A 112 -19.58 -11.82 10.72
N LEU A 113 -20.24 -12.80 10.09
CA LEU A 113 -19.97 -13.19 8.71
C LEU A 113 -20.25 -12.04 7.72
N THR A 114 -21.38 -11.34 7.89
CA THR A 114 -21.70 -10.18 7.06
C THR A 114 -20.66 -9.06 7.24
N GLY A 115 -20.22 -8.81 8.47
CA GLY A 115 -19.15 -7.87 8.80
C GLY A 115 -17.85 -8.19 8.09
N GLN A 116 -17.39 -9.45 8.16
CA GLN A 116 -16.21 -9.93 7.44
C GLN A 116 -16.34 -9.77 5.93
N ILE A 117 -17.51 -10.08 5.35
CA ILE A 117 -17.74 -9.87 3.91
C ILE A 117 -17.59 -8.39 3.54
N ILE A 118 -18.23 -7.48 4.28
CA ILE A 118 -18.15 -6.04 4.03
C ILE A 118 -16.71 -5.55 4.20
N ALA A 119 -16.06 -5.93 5.31
CA ALA A 119 -14.68 -5.57 5.60
C ALA A 119 -13.70 -6.07 4.51
N SER A 120 -13.87 -7.29 4.00
CA SER A 120 -13.05 -7.80 2.88
C SER A 120 -13.20 -6.95 1.62
N TRP A 121 -14.41 -6.50 1.29
CA TRP A 121 -14.63 -5.59 0.16
C TRP A 121 -14.03 -4.21 0.40
N CYS A 122 -14.09 -3.70 1.63
CA CYS A 122 -13.40 -2.47 2.01
C CYS A 122 -11.88 -2.59 1.82
N PHE A 123 -11.26 -3.72 2.20
CA PHE A 123 -9.84 -3.95 1.95
C PHE A 123 -9.51 -4.00 0.46
N ILE A 124 -10.30 -4.71 -0.34
CA ILE A 124 -10.11 -4.79 -1.80
C ILE A 124 -10.22 -3.41 -2.44
N VAL A 125 -11.30 -2.67 -2.18
CA VAL A 125 -11.55 -1.37 -2.81
C VAL A 125 -10.54 -0.33 -2.30
N GLY A 126 -10.25 -0.32 -1.01
CA GLY A 126 -9.27 0.58 -0.41
C GLY A 126 -7.86 0.37 -0.97
N SER A 127 -7.39 -0.88 -1.01
CA SER A 127 -6.08 -1.21 -1.59
C SER A 127 -5.99 -0.93 -3.09
N LEU A 128 -7.06 -1.23 -3.86
CA LEU A 128 -7.11 -0.86 -5.27
C LEU A 128 -7.07 0.67 -5.45
N GLY A 129 -7.68 1.42 -4.53
CA GLY A 129 -7.57 2.87 -4.48
C GLY A 129 -6.12 3.34 -4.34
N PHE A 130 -5.30 2.68 -3.52
CA PHE A 130 -3.86 2.98 -3.42
C PHE A 130 -3.11 2.69 -4.73
N VAL A 131 -3.45 1.62 -5.44
CA VAL A 131 -2.89 1.28 -6.76
C VAL A 131 -3.20 2.38 -7.78
N VAL A 132 -4.44 2.88 -7.79
CA VAL A 132 -4.86 3.98 -8.69
C VAL A 132 -4.16 5.29 -8.32
N ALA A 133 -4.09 5.62 -7.04
CA ALA A 133 -3.43 6.83 -6.57
C ALA A 133 -1.93 6.83 -6.89
N SER A 134 -1.25 5.70 -6.68
CA SER A 134 0.16 5.50 -7.06
C SER A 134 0.38 5.61 -8.57
N PHE A 135 -0.53 5.07 -9.38
CA PHE A 135 -0.50 5.24 -10.83
C PHE A 135 -0.65 6.71 -11.26
N CYS A 136 -1.58 7.45 -10.66
CA CYS A 136 -1.73 8.89 -10.89
C CYS A 136 -0.46 9.66 -10.52
N ASN A 137 0.17 9.32 -9.38
CA ASN A 137 1.44 9.90 -8.97
C ASN A 137 2.55 9.64 -10.01
N ALA A 138 2.65 8.40 -10.52
CA ALA A 138 3.62 8.07 -11.56
C ALA A 138 3.44 8.90 -12.84
N MET A 139 2.19 9.14 -13.26
CA MET A 139 1.90 10.02 -14.39
C MET A 139 2.33 11.48 -14.11
N LEU A 140 2.14 11.96 -12.88
CA LEU A 140 2.56 13.31 -12.48
C LEU A 140 4.08 13.44 -12.44
N LEU A 141 4.75 12.46 -11.87
CA LEU A 141 6.21 12.39 -11.82
C LEU A 141 6.82 12.51 -13.23
N SER A 142 6.21 11.84 -14.21
CA SER A 142 6.67 11.86 -15.61
C SER A 142 6.58 13.23 -16.29
N LYS A 143 5.66 14.09 -15.84
CA LYS A 143 5.45 15.45 -16.41
C LYS A 143 6.19 16.53 -15.63
N SER A 144 6.49 16.27 -14.36
CA SER A 144 6.97 17.30 -13.46
C SER A 144 8.33 17.85 -13.89
N LYS A 145 8.40 19.17 -14.10
CA LYS A 145 9.66 19.91 -14.18
C LYS A 145 10.32 20.07 -12.81
N MET A 146 9.68 19.56 -11.74
CA MET A 146 10.08 19.73 -10.34
C MET A 146 11.52 19.28 -10.07
N PHE A 147 11.99 18.23 -10.74
CA PHE A 147 13.36 17.74 -10.57
C PHE A 147 14.42 18.61 -11.26
N ARG A 148 14.03 19.49 -12.19
CA ARG A 148 14.95 20.46 -12.80
C ARG A 148 15.34 21.59 -11.86
N LEU A 149 14.62 21.76 -10.74
CA LEU A 149 14.89 22.80 -9.75
C LEU A 149 16.06 22.46 -8.82
N ILE A 150 16.43 21.17 -8.68
CA ILE A 150 17.58 20.73 -7.89
C ILE A 150 18.72 20.43 -8.87
N PRO A 151 19.66 21.38 -9.11
CA PRO A 151 20.76 21.16 -10.04
C PRO A 151 21.72 20.07 -9.56
N GLY A 152 22.28 19.35 -10.53
CA GLY A 152 23.36 18.39 -10.33
C GLY A 152 22.91 17.01 -9.82
N ARG A 153 23.88 16.26 -9.30
CA ARG A 153 23.74 14.83 -8.93
C ARG A 153 22.67 14.57 -7.86
N SER A 154 22.40 15.55 -6.99
CA SER A 154 21.37 15.41 -5.95
C SER A 154 19.96 15.33 -6.54
N GLY A 155 19.66 16.10 -7.59
CA GLY A 155 18.36 16.08 -8.25
C GLY A 155 18.08 14.73 -8.93
N GLU A 156 19.09 14.19 -9.62
CA GLU A 156 19.04 12.86 -10.24
C GLU A 156 18.79 11.76 -9.18
N MET A 157 19.51 11.80 -8.06
CA MET A 157 19.31 10.84 -6.97
C MET A 157 17.90 10.92 -6.38
N VAL A 158 17.39 12.12 -6.13
CA VAL A 158 16.02 12.31 -5.59
C VAL A 158 14.98 11.80 -6.58
N TYR A 159 15.17 12.02 -7.88
CA TYR A 159 14.29 11.49 -8.92
C TYR A 159 14.30 9.96 -8.95
N THR A 160 15.49 9.34 -8.97
CA THR A 160 15.61 7.87 -8.97
C THR A 160 14.96 7.27 -7.73
N LEU A 161 15.22 7.83 -6.54
CA LEU A 161 14.60 7.37 -5.30
C LEU A 161 13.09 7.51 -5.33
N ALA A 162 12.55 8.63 -5.83
CA ALA A 162 11.11 8.85 -5.93
C ALA A 162 10.46 7.83 -6.88
N PHE A 163 11.08 7.60 -8.05
CA PHE A 163 10.60 6.61 -9.01
C PHE A 163 10.62 5.18 -8.44
N THR A 164 11.72 4.79 -7.79
CA THR A 164 11.82 3.48 -7.13
C THR A 164 10.78 3.34 -6.01
N SER A 165 10.54 4.41 -5.25
CA SER A 165 9.53 4.43 -4.19
C SER A 165 8.12 4.22 -4.73
N LEU A 166 7.77 4.84 -5.87
CA LEU A 166 6.49 4.62 -6.55
C LEU A 166 6.32 3.17 -7.05
N LEU A 167 7.39 2.55 -7.55
CA LEU A 167 7.34 1.15 -7.94
C LEU A 167 6.97 0.25 -6.75
N PHE A 168 7.61 0.46 -5.60
CA PHE A 168 7.29 -0.29 -4.38
C PHE A 168 5.86 0.01 -3.86
N SER A 169 5.40 1.26 -3.97
CA SER A 169 4.00 1.62 -3.66
C SER A 169 3.00 0.84 -4.52
N GLN A 170 3.25 0.79 -5.83
CA GLN A 170 2.39 0.09 -6.80
C GLN A 170 2.33 -1.41 -6.51
N LEU A 171 3.50 -2.04 -6.30
CA LEU A 171 3.59 -3.46 -5.98
C LEU A 171 2.91 -3.78 -4.64
N GLY A 172 3.15 -2.95 -3.61
CA GLY A 172 2.52 -3.08 -2.30
C GLY A 172 0.99 -3.07 -2.39
N GLY A 173 0.45 -2.11 -3.15
CA GLY A 173 -1.00 -1.99 -3.37
C GLY A 173 -1.58 -3.21 -4.09
N VAL A 174 -0.91 -3.70 -5.14
CA VAL A 174 -1.36 -4.89 -5.87
C VAL A 174 -1.37 -6.12 -4.97
N PHE A 175 -0.30 -6.35 -4.20
CA PHE A 175 -0.24 -7.48 -3.27
C PHE A 175 -1.32 -7.40 -2.19
N PHE A 176 -1.58 -6.20 -1.64
CA PHE A 176 -2.68 -5.98 -0.70
C PHE A 176 -4.04 -6.28 -1.35
N THR A 177 -4.29 -5.82 -2.58
CA THR A 177 -5.56 -6.10 -3.28
C THR A 177 -5.75 -7.59 -3.54
N THR A 178 -4.73 -8.27 -4.04
CA THR A 178 -4.78 -9.72 -4.30
C THR A 178 -4.93 -10.50 -2.98
N GLY A 179 -4.17 -10.14 -1.94
CA GLY A 179 -4.27 -10.72 -0.61
C GLY A 179 -5.67 -10.54 -0.03
N SER A 180 -6.22 -9.33 -0.09
CA SER A 180 -7.59 -9.03 0.36
C SER A 180 -8.65 -9.91 -0.32
N TYR A 181 -8.46 -10.21 -1.60
CA TYR A 181 -9.35 -11.10 -2.35
C TYR A 181 -9.33 -12.54 -1.80
N MET A 182 -8.15 -13.01 -1.38
CA MET A 182 -7.95 -14.35 -0.81
C MET A 182 -8.58 -14.50 0.58
N TYR A 183 -8.71 -13.43 1.36
CA TYR A 183 -9.39 -13.41 2.67
C TYR A 183 -10.92 -13.40 2.60
N ARG A 184 -11.51 -13.46 1.42
CA ARG A 184 -12.98 -13.51 1.32
C ARG A 184 -13.49 -14.83 1.91
N PRO A 185 -14.50 -14.82 2.80
CA PRO A 185 -15.01 -16.04 3.46
C PRO A 185 -15.47 -17.15 2.50
N GLY A 186 -15.76 -16.82 1.24
CA GLY A 186 -16.07 -17.81 0.21
C GLY A 186 -14.94 -18.79 -0.10
N PHE A 187 -13.68 -18.41 0.15
CA PHE A 187 -12.49 -19.21 -0.15
C PHE A 187 -12.04 -20.12 1.00
N ASN A 188 -12.50 -19.90 2.24
CA ASN A 188 -12.10 -20.66 3.46
C ASN A 188 -12.51 -22.15 3.45
N ASN A 189 -13.09 -22.67 2.36
CA ASN A 189 -13.61 -24.04 2.29
C ASN A 189 -12.76 -25.00 1.46
N HIS A 190 -11.63 -24.55 0.88
CA HIS A 190 -10.92 -25.36 -0.11
C HIS A 190 -10.22 -26.59 0.49
N CYS A 191 -9.67 -26.49 1.71
CA CYS A 191 -8.97 -27.61 2.34
C CYS A 191 -9.89 -28.59 3.07
N GLU A 192 -10.99 -28.13 3.69
CA GLU A 192 -11.93 -29.04 4.37
C GLU A 192 -12.86 -29.78 3.40
N ARG A 193 -13.21 -29.19 2.25
CA ARG A 193 -14.18 -29.81 1.32
C ARG A 193 -13.68 -31.12 0.71
N HIS A 194 -12.42 -31.21 0.30
CA HIS A 194 -11.94 -32.43 -0.37
C HIS A 194 -11.85 -33.63 0.57
N ILE A 195 -11.47 -33.42 1.84
CA ILE A 195 -11.34 -34.51 2.82
C ILE A 195 -12.70 -34.89 3.39
N ARG A 196 -13.60 -33.94 3.69
CA ARG A 196 -14.92 -34.31 4.23
C ARG A 196 -15.94 -34.70 3.17
N GLN A 197 -15.99 -34.07 1.99
CA GLN A 197 -17.00 -34.43 0.98
C GLN A 197 -16.80 -35.84 0.46
N GLY A 198 -15.58 -36.24 0.09
CA GLY A 198 -15.32 -37.61 -0.39
C GLY A 198 -15.72 -38.67 0.65
N TRP A 199 -15.39 -38.46 1.93
CA TRP A 199 -15.75 -39.40 2.99
C TRP A 199 -17.23 -39.32 3.39
N SER A 200 -17.85 -38.15 3.33
CA SER A 200 -19.28 -37.97 3.62
C SER A 200 -20.17 -38.48 2.48
N GLU A 201 -19.72 -38.44 1.22
CA GLU A 201 -20.42 -39.05 0.08
C GLU A 201 -20.28 -40.58 0.12
N ILE A 202 -19.13 -41.11 0.54
CA ILE A 202 -18.93 -42.54 0.82
C ILE A 202 -19.78 -42.99 2.04
N ALA A 203 -19.90 -42.15 3.07
CA ALA A 203 -20.76 -42.41 4.22
C ALA A 203 -22.25 -42.25 3.90
N ALA A 204 -22.65 -41.26 3.09
CA ALA A 204 -24.04 -41.00 2.73
C ALA A 204 -24.58 -41.99 1.68
N SER A 205 -23.73 -42.47 0.76
CA SER A 205 -24.09 -43.59 -0.14
C SER A 205 -24.30 -44.90 0.61
N ASN A 206 -23.78 -45.01 1.83
CA ASN A 206 -24.01 -46.13 2.73
C ASN A 206 -24.76 -45.65 3.98
N ALA A 207 -26.09 -45.48 3.88
CA ALA A 207 -27.02 -44.90 4.87
C ALA A 207 -27.06 -45.51 6.30
N LYS A 208 -26.02 -46.22 6.74
CA LYS A 208 -25.90 -46.94 8.00
C LYS A 208 -24.66 -46.55 8.82
N PHE A 209 -23.90 -45.54 8.41
CA PHE A 209 -22.64 -45.16 9.05
C PHE A 209 -22.61 -43.71 9.50
N ASP A 210 -23.00 -43.47 10.75
CA ASP A 210 -23.03 -42.11 11.32
C ASP A 210 -21.67 -41.63 11.86
N ASN A 211 -20.60 -42.45 11.80
CA ASN A 211 -19.33 -42.09 12.42
C ASN A 211 -18.11 -42.62 11.65
N VAL A 212 -17.16 -41.74 11.34
CA VAL A 212 -15.90 -42.05 10.62
C VAL A 212 -15.11 -43.16 11.32
N THR A 213 -15.14 -43.21 12.66
CA THR A 213 -14.51 -44.27 13.45
C THR A 213 -15.10 -45.65 13.17
N VAL A 214 -16.40 -45.73 12.83
CA VAL A 214 -17.07 -46.97 12.45
C VAL A 214 -16.65 -47.40 11.04
N ILE A 215 -16.44 -46.44 10.13
CA ILE A 215 -15.95 -46.71 8.77
C ILE A 215 -14.51 -47.23 8.83
N ILE A 216 -13.63 -46.57 9.60
CA ILE A 216 -12.24 -47.00 9.78
C ILE A 216 -12.16 -48.40 10.41
N SER A 217 -12.95 -48.66 11.46
CA SER A 217 -12.96 -49.97 12.12
C SER A 217 -13.54 -51.08 11.22
N ARG A 218 -14.51 -50.79 10.35
CA ARG A 218 -14.99 -51.76 9.35
C ARG A 218 -14.02 -52.02 8.22
N LEU A 219 -13.40 -50.99 7.65
CA LEU A 219 -12.34 -51.16 6.64
C LEU A 219 -11.18 -51.99 7.20
N ALA A 220 -10.80 -51.74 8.45
CA ALA A 220 -9.79 -52.54 9.14
C ALA A 220 -10.20 -54.01 9.26
N ASN A 221 -11.48 -54.28 9.56
CA ASN A 221 -12.01 -55.64 9.72
C ASN A 221 -12.22 -56.37 8.37
N GLU A 222 -12.76 -55.70 7.36
CA GLU A 222 -13.08 -56.29 6.06
C GLU A 222 -11.83 -56.61 5.24
N PHE A 223 -10.82 -55.73 5.30
CA PHE A 223 -9.58 -55.93 4.55
C PHE A 223 -8.46 -56.56 5.39
N ASN A 224 -8.73 -56.88 6.65
CA ASN A 224 -7.73 -57.35 7.62
C ASN A 224 -6.49 -56.43 7.69
N ILE A 225 -6.72 -55.12 7.50
CA ILE A 225 -5.70 -54.08 7.49
C ILE A 225 -5.66 -53.50 8.91
N THR A 226 -4.48 -53.49 9.54
CA THR A 226 -4.32 -52.83 10.85
C THR A 226 -4.72 -51.36 10.76
N ALA A 227 -5.31 -50.79 11.82
CA ALA A 227 -5.69 -49.36 11.86
C ALA A 227 -4.54 -48.43 11.42
N ALA A 228 -3.29 -48.75 11.77
CA ALA A 228 -2.09 -48.04 11.33
C ALA A 228 -1.84 -48.07 9.81
N ALA A 229 -2.20 -49.17 9.14
CA ALA A 229 -2.10 -49.28 7.68
C ALA A 229 -3.29 -48.61 6.97
N ALA A 230 -4.47 -48.57 7.59
CA ALA A 230 -5.59 -47.77 7.12
C ALA A 230 -5.30 -46.26 7.24
N GLU A 231 -4.68 -45.83 8.35
CA GLU A 231 -4.20 -44.46 8.55
C GLU A 231 -3.09 -44.07 7.54
N LYS A 232 -2.26 -45.04 7.13
CA LYS A 232 -1.25 -44.86 6.06
C LYS A 232 -1.84 -44.81 4.64
N LEU A 233 -3.06 -45.35 4.46
CA LEU A 233 -3.83 -45.31 3.21
C LEU A 233 -4.71 -44.07 3.09
N MET A 234 -5.03 -43.41 4.21
CA MET A 234 -5.57 -42.06 4.15
C MET A 234 -4.51 -41.21 3.44
N PRO A 235 -4.89 -40.41 2.41
CA PRO A 235 -3.94 -39.54 1.75
C PRO A 235 -3.26 -38.73 2.86
N GLN A 236 -1.96 -38.96 3.04
CA GLN A 236 -1.17 -38.17 3.96
C GLN A 236 -1.47 -36.74 3.58
N THR A 237 -1.92 -35.96 4.55
CA THR A 237 -2.29 -34.56 4.40
C THR A 237 -1.29 -33.87 3.49
N ASP A 238 -1.60 -33.82 2.19
CA ASP A 238 -0.89 -32.95 1.27
C ASP A 238 -0.97 -31.58 1.92
N TRP A 239 0.12 -30.83 1.92
CA TRP A 239 0.18 -29.49 2.51
C TRP A 239 -0.87 -28.61 1.84
N CYS A 240 -2.10 -28.68 2.34
CA CYS A 240 -3.19 -27.84 1.92
C CYS A 240 -3.00 -26.54 2.68
N ILE A 241 -2.13 -25.70 2.13
CA ILE A 241 -1.98 -24.33 2.58
C ILE A 241 -3.31 -23.66 2.25
N ASP A 242 -3.99 -23.17 3.29
CA ASP A 242 -5.26 -22.49 3.12
C ASP A 242 -5.08 -21.25 2.23
N VAL A 243 -6.11 -20.91 1.45
CA VAL A 243 -6.10 -19.72 0.59
C VAL A 243 -5.83 -18.47 1.43
N GLU A 244 -6.31 -18.46 2.68
CA GLU A 244 -6.05 -17.42 3.66
C GLU A 244 -4.55 -17.27 4.00
N SER A 245 -3.81 -18.38 4.09
CA SER A 245 -2.35 -18.35 4.32
C SER A 245 -1.61 -17.73 3.14
N TYR A 246 -2.01 -18.02 1.89
CA TYR A 246 -1.46 -17.33 0.72
C TYR A 246 -1.79 -15.84 0.75
N GLY A 247 -3.02 -15.48 1.16
CA GLY A 247 -3.40 -14.09 1.38
C GLY A 247 -2.49 -13.40 2.40
N THR A 248 -2.19 -14.07 3.51
CA THR A 248 -1.31 -13.56 4.57
C THR A 248 0.09 -13.27 4.03
N TRP A 249 0.66 -14.20 3.24
CA TRP A 249 1.96 -14.01 2.62
C TRP A 249 1.99 -12.81 1.66
N LEU A 250 0.91 -12.59 0.89
CA LEU A 250 0.80 -11.42 0.03
C LEU A 250 0.75 -10.12 0.85
N TYR A 251 0.06 -10.10 1.99
CA TYR A 251 0.10 -8.96 2.91
C TYR A 251 1.51 -8.71 3.44
N ILE A 252 2.24 -9.75 3.88
CA ILE A 252 3.62 -9.61 4.34
C ILE A 252 4.52 -8.99 3.26
N VAL A 253 4.48 -9.53 2.04
CA VAL A 253 5.27 -9.01 0.91
C VAL A 253 4.86 -7.57 0.59
N GLY A 254 3.55 -7.29 0.54
CA GLY A 254 3.04 -5.95 0.27
C GLY A 254 3.43 -4.93 1.34
N SER A 255 3.40 -5.32 2.62
CA SER A 255 3.80 -4.46 3.74
C SER A 255 5.29 -4.17 3.71
N CYS A 256 6.10 -5.16 3.35
CA CYS A 256 7.53 -4.97 3.12
C CYS A 256 7.79 -3.98 1.98
N CYS A 257 7.03 -4.06 0.88
CA CYS A 257 7.11 -3.05 -0.19
C CYS A 257 6.77 -1.64 0.31
N TYR A 258 5.70 -1.47 1.08
CA TYR A 258 5.35 -0.17 1.67
C TYR A 258 6.38 0.35 2.69
N LEU A 259 7.03 -0.55 3.44
CA LEU A 259 8.12 -0.18 4.32
C LEU A 259 9.33 0.36 3.54
N VAL A 260 9.73 -0.33 2.46
CA VAL A 260 10.81 0.14 1.58
C VAL A 260 10.44 1.48 0.94
N GLN A 261 9.22 1.63 0.43
CA GLN A 261 8.70 2.89 -0.09
C GLN A 261 8.79 4.02 0.95
N SER A 262 8.34 3.80 2.17
CA SER A 262 8.39 4.80 3.26
C SER A 262 9.83 5.16 3.65
N LEU A 263 10.74 4.18 3.71
CA LEU A 263 12.16 4.43 3.97
C LEU A 263 12.81 5.29 2.87
N LEU A 264 12.48 5.03 1.60
CA LEU A 264 12.99 5.82 0.48
C LEU A 264 12.48 7.26 0.55
N TYR A 265 11.20 7.48 0.88
CA TYR A 265 10.67 8.84 1.07
C TYR A 265 11.30 9.57 2.26
N TYR A 266 11.57 8.86 3.36
CA TYR A 266 12.31 9.42 4.49
C TYR A 266 13.71 9.89 4.08
N VAL A 267 14.44 9.09 3.28
CA VAL A 267 15.75 9.51 2.74
C VAL A 267 15.61 10.75 1.82
N ILE A 268 14.58 10.78 0.96
CA ILE A 268 14.29 11.95 0.10
C ILE A 268 14.06 13.21 0.95
N ALA A 269 13.29 13.10 2.04
CA ALA A 269 13.03 14.23 2.93
C ALA A 269 14.33 14.79 3.54
N ILE A 270 15.22 13.93 4.03
CA ILE A 270 16.53 14.34 4.56
C ILE A 270 17.39 15.01 3.48
N LEU A 271 17.40 14.46 2.26
CA LEU A 271 18.18 15.02 1.16
C LEU A 271 17.68 16.42 0.76
N LYS A 272 16.35 16.61 0.74
CA LYS A 272 15.74 17.92 0.46
C LYS A 272 16.10 18.95 1.54
N GLU A 273 15.96 18.60 2.82
CA GLU A 273 16.32 19.48 3.93
C GLU A 273 17.80 19.90 3.89
N ARG A 274 18.71 18.95 3.60
CA ARG A 274 20.14 19.25 3.45
C ARG A 274 20.46 20.13 2.25
N ALA A 275 19.70 20.00 1.16
CA ALA A 275 19.88 20.84 -0.02
C ALA A 275 19.47 22.28 0.27
N ASP A 276 18.32 22.49 0.91
CA ASP A 276 17.82 23.82 1.30
C ASP A 276 18.81 24.56 2.22
N GLY A 277 19.43 23.84 3.17
CA GLY A 277 20.43 24.40 4.08
C GLY A 277 21.70 24.91 3.39
N LYS A 278 22.10 24.32 2.26
CA LYS A 278 23.28 24.78 1.50
C LYS A 278 23.00 26.08 0.75
N TYR A 279 21.85 26.18 0.08
CA TYR A 279 21.45 27.40 -0.63
C TYR A 279 21.34 28.62 0.28
N ALA A 280 20.84 28.41 1.51
CA ALA A 280 20.77 29.49 2.50
C ALA A 280 22.15 30.04 2.90
N LYS A 281 23.19 29.20 2.94
CA LYS A 281 24.55 29.60 3.32
C LYS A 281 25.29 30.31 2.18
N ASP A 282 25.15 29.81 0.95
CA ASP A 282 25.84 30.39 -0.22
C ASP A 282 25.27 31.78 -0.56
N GLY A 283 23.95 31.98 -0.44
CA GLY A 283 23.32 33.29 -0.65
C GLY A 283 23.71 34.36 0.37
N SER A 284 24.17 33.98 1.57
CA SER A 284 24.64 34.90 2.61
C SER A 284 26.10 35.35 2.42
N SER A 285 26.87 34.67 1.57
CA SER A 285 28.33 34.88 1.45
C SER A 285 28.71 35.87 0.36
N SER A 286 27.76 36.29 -0.48
CA SER A 286 27.99 37.10 -1.69
C SER A 286 27.68 38.59 -1.51
N SER A 287 27.38 39.07 -0.29
CA SER A 287 26.91 40.45 -0.06
C SER A 287 27.99 41.43 0.42
N GLY A 288 29.27 41.14 0.20
CA GLY A 288 30.38 41.96 0.71
C GLY A 288 31.59 41.91 -0.21
N ASP A 289 31.50 42.63 -1.34
CA ASP A 289 32.60 43.37 -2.00
C ASP A 289 32.24 43.58 -3.47
N SER A 290 31.62 44.73 -3.76
CA SER A 290 31.83 45.46 -5.02
C SER A 290 31.16 46.84 -4.91
N ASP A 291 31.82 47.73 -4.16
CA ASP A 291 31.93 49.12 -4.60
C ASP A 291 32.79 49.10 -5.88
N ASP A 292 32.16 48.87 -7.03
CA ASP A 292 32.69 49.41 -8.28
C ASP A 292 31.55 49.64 -9.28
N GLU A 293 31.18 50.90 -9.27
CA GLU A 293 30.35 51.61 -10.19
C GLU A 293 30.93 51.50 -11.61
N SER A 294 30.03 51.51 -12.60
CA SER A 294 30.22 51.92 -14.00
C SER A 294 30.31 50.84 -15.10
N VAL A 295 29.55 51.15 -16.15
CA VAL A 295 29.74 50.79 -17.57
C VAL A 295 28.86 49.68 -18.14
N MET A 296 27.68 50.14 -18.60
CA MET A 296 27.11 49.98 -19.95
C MET A 296 26.15 48.81 -20.29
N SER A 297 24.90 49.25 -20.50
CA SER A 297 24.18 49.21 -21.78
C SER A 297 23.44 47.95 -22.19
N ASN A 298 22.10 48.11 -22.22
CA ASN A 298 21.19 47.75 -23.30
C ASN A 298 21.47 46.47 -24.09
N ASP A 299 20.63 45.46 -23.88
CA ASP A 299 20.04 44.75 -25.01
C ASP A 299 18.55 44.53 -24.79
N ASN A 300 17.79 45.07 -25.75
CA ASN A 300 16.34 44.92 -25.92
C ASN A 300 16.00 43.44 -26.09
N PHE A 301 15.35 42.85 -25.10
CA PHE A 301 14.69 41.56 -25.27
C PHE A 301 13.27 41.80 -25.78
N ASP A 302 13.12 41.64 -27.10
CA ASP A 302 11.91 41.84 -27.88
C ASP A 302 10.78 40.89 -27.44
N GLY A 303 9.63 41.47 -27.11
CA GLY A 303 8.44 40.80 -26.62
C GLY A 303 7.61 40.19 -27.76
N SER A 304 8.12 39.12 -28.37
CA SER A 304 7.31 38.29 -29.28
C SER A 304 6.46 37.29 -28.50
N PRO A 305 5.12 37.22 -28.74
CA PRO A 305 4.28 36.20 -28.14
C PRO A 305 4.65 34.82 -28.69
N MET A 306 4.98 33.87 -27.81
CA MET A 306 5.10 32.47 -28.19
C MET A 306 3.76 31.99 -28.75
N GLY A 307 3.75 31.71 -30.06
CA GLY A 307 2.68 31.00 -30.72
C GLY A 307 2.53 29.56 -30.19
N PRO A 308 1.40 28.90 -30.49
CA PRO A 308 1.12 27.55 -30.03
C PRO A 308 2.09 26.55 -30.67
N LEU A 309 2.82 25.82 -29.84
CA LEU A 309 3.57 24.64 -30.27
C LEU A 309 2.58 23.49 -30.52
N GLU A 310 1.95 23.49 -31.71
CA GLU A 310 1.43 22.28 -32.34
C GLU A 310 2.62 21.39 -32.72
N GLY A 311 2.96 20.49 -31.81
CA GLY A 311 3.94 19.43 -32.02
C GLY A 311 3.27 18.18 -32.60
N ASP A 312 3.43 18.04 -33.90
CA ASP A 312 3.02 16.96 -34.80
C ASP A 312 3.33 15.54 -34.25
N PHE A 313 2.31 14.85 -33.76
CA PHE A 313 2.35 13.45 -33.30
C PHE A 313 2.00 12.50 -34.45
N ARG A 314 2.72 12.61 -35.57
CA ARG A 314 2.67 11.66 -36.69
C ARG A 314 4.07 11.31 -37.15
N GLN A 315 4.68 10.29 -36.53
CA GLN A 315 5.56 9.33 -37.20
C GLN A 315 6.13 8.33 -36.17
N PHE A 316 5.38 7.28 -35.87
CA PHE A 316 5.94 5.96 -35.54
C PHE A 316 4.94 4.89 -35.98
N ASN A 317 5.02 4.54 -37.26
CA ASN A 317 4.55 3.27 -37.81
C ASN A 317 5.38 2.97 -39.06
N LYS A 318 6.43 2.20 -38.87
CA LYS A 318 7.06 1.31 -39.85
C LYS A 318 7.59 0.11 -39.10
#